data_AF-A0A927RQ66-F1
#
_entry.id   AF-A0A927RQ66-F1
#
_cell.length_a   1.000
_cell.length_b   1.000
_cell.length_c   1.000
_cell.angle_alpha   90.00
_cell.angle_beta   90.00
_cell.angle_gamma   90.00
#
_symmetry.space_group_name_H-M   'P 1'
#
loop_
_entity.id
_entity.type
_entity.pdbx_description
1 polymer ?
#
loop_
_entity_poly.entity_id
_entity_poly.type
_entity_poly.pdbx_seq_one_letter_code
_entity_poly.pdbx_strand_id
1 'polypeptide(L)'
;MINDPHLQEAILRIRKMEKCFDMLLTARKKPIDPVHEKTLLAALKKYYEGGLWLYDYELDEKGLLPKDLKRGVLSQDAVYDFLSEIK
;
A
#
# COMPACT_ATOMS: atom_id res chain seq x y z
N MET A 1 -17.81 5.94 -14.82
CA MET A 1 -17.78 6.04 -13.34
C MET A 1 -17.85 4.65 -12.78
N ILE A 2 -17.00 4.32 -11.80
CA ILE A 2 -17.04 3.01 -11.13
C ILE A 2 -18.24 3.01 -10.17
N ASN A 3 -19.24 2.18 -10.45
CA ASN A 3 -20.48 2.07 -9.67
C ASN A 3 -20.45 0.94 -8.62
N ASP A 4 -19.30 0.28 -8.43
CA ASP A 4 -19.11 -0.79 -7.46
C ASP A 4 -18.53 -0.20 -6.15
N PRO A 5 -19.28 -0.24 -5.02
CA PRO A 5 -18.81 0.25 -3.73
C PRO A 5 -17.52 -0.43 -3.24
N HIS A 6 -17.34 -1.73 -3.49
CA HIS A 6 -16.14 -2.45 -3.06
C HIS A 6 -14.90 -2.02 -3.83
N LEU A 7 -15.06 -1.73 -5.13
CA LEU A 7 -13.99 -1.20 -5.94
C LEU A 7 -13.61 0.23 -5.52
N GLN A 8 -14.59 1.05 -5.11
CA GLN A 8 -14.30 2.37 -4.53
C GLN A 8 -13.53 2.27 -3.22
N GLU A 9 -13.93 1.35 -2.33
CA GLU A 9 -13.22 1.09 -1.08
C GLU A 9 -11.78 0.61 -1.32
N ALA A 10 -11.58 -0.29 -2.30
CA ALA A 10 -10.26 -0.74 -2.73
C ALA A 10 -9.39 0.43 -3.21
N ILE A 11 -9.91 1.28 -4.10
CA ILE A 11 -9.18 2.44 -4.62
C ILE A 11 -8.78 3.39 -3.48
N LEU A 12 -9.68 3.66 -2.53
CA LEU A 12 -9.37 4.51 -1.38
C LEU A 12 -8.30 3.89 -0.48
N ARG A 13 -8.38 2.58 -0.25
CA ARG A 13 -7.41 1.82 0.54
C ARG A 13 -6.04 1.83 -0.14
N ILE A 14 -5.97 1.52 -1.44
CA ILE A 14 -4.73 1.55 -2.24
C ILE A 14 -4.11 2.94 -2.19
N ARG A 15 -4.89 4.01 -2.42
CA ARG A 15 -4.37 5.40 -2.32
C ARG A 15 -3.80 5.72 -0.94
N LYS A 16 -4.44 5.24 0.13
CA LYS A 16 -3.95 5.46 1.49
C LYS A 16 -2.64 4.69 1.73
N MET A 17 -2.57 3.44 1.29
CA MET A 17 -1.40 2.58 1.49
C MET A 17 -0.24 2.99 0.58
N GLU A 18 -0.51 3.49 -0.62
CA GLU A 18 0.49 4.10 -1.50
C GLU A 18 1.16 5.30 -0.82
N LYS A 19 0.37 6.20 -0.24
CA LYS A 19 0.92 7.33 0.54
C LYS A 19 1.73 6.85 1.74
N CYS A 20 1.25 5.84 2.45
CA CYS A 20 1.96 5.23 3.57
C CYS A 20 3.33 4.70 3.13
N PHE A 21 3.35 3.94 2.03
CA PHE A 21 4.56 3.34 1.49
C PHE A 21 5.53 4.39 0.96
N ASP A 22 5.06 5.42 0.26
CA ASP A 22 5.87 6.55 -0.19
C ASP A 22 6.54 7.31 0.96
N MET A 23 5.79 7.53 2.06
CA MET A 23 6.33 8.19 3.24
C MET A 23 7.43 7.35 3.90
N LEU A 24 7.24 6.03 3.95
CA LEU A 24 8.22 5.08 4.46
C LEU A 24 9.48 4.99 3.58
N LEU A 25 9.32 5.00 2.25
CA LEU A 25 10.45 5.08 1.32
C LEU A 25 11.20 6.42 1.46
N THR A 26 10.48 7.50 1.71
CA THR A 26 11.09 8.82 1.96
C THR A 26 11.82 8.86 3.30
N ALA A 27 11.28 8.20 4.33
CA ALA A 27 11.89 8.11 5.66
C ALA A 27 13.31 7.54 5.63
N ARG A 28 13.59 6.61 4.70
CA ARG A 28 14.95 6.06 4.46
C ARG A 28 15.98 7.13 4.09
N LYS A 29 15.56 8.20 3.41
CA LYS A 29 16.44 9.30 2.97
C LYS A 29 16.39 10.48 3.94
N LYS A 30 15.23 10.72 4.53
CA LYS A 30 14.98 11.83 5.44
C LYS A 30 14.20 11.30 6.65
N PRO A 31 14.85 11.14 7.81
CA PRO A 31 14.20 10.64 9.01
C PRO A 31 12.93 11.43 9.33
N ILE A 32 11.87 10.70 9.67
CA ILE A 32 10.62 11.25 10.16
C ILE A 32 10.52 10.98 11.66
N ASP A 33 9.44 11.43 12.29
CA ASP A 33 9.18 11.12 13.70
C ASP A 33 9.12 9.59 13.91
N PRO A 34 9.87 9.01 14.88
CA PRO A 34 9.94 7.56 15.09
C PRO A 34 8.60 6.91 15.46
N VAL A 35 7.73 7.63 16.19
CA VAL A 35 6.39 7.12 16.54
C VAL A 35 5.51 7.07 15.30
N HIS A 36 5.61 8.10 14.46
CA HIS A 36 4.92 8.14 13.17
C HIS A 36 5.40 7.04 12.23
N GLU A 37 6.72 6.84 12.09
CA GLU A 37 7.31 5.78 11.28
C GLU A 37 6.82 4.40 11.72
N LYS A 38 6.90 4.10 13.02
CA LYS A 38 6.42 2.83 13.58
C LYS A 38 4.94 2.60 13.31
N THR A 39 4.14 3.67 13.35
CA THR A 39 2.70 3.61 13.05
C THR A 39 2.45 3.28 11.57
N LEU A 40 3.19 3.93 10.66
CA LEU A 40 3.12 3.66 9.22
C LEU A 40 3.55 2.23 8.90
N LEU A 41 4.65 1.76 9.51
CA LEU A 41 5.13 0.39 9.37
C LEU A 41 4.09 -0.64 9.84
N ALA A 42 3.49 -0.43 11.02
CA ALA A 42 2.46 -1.30 11.54
C ALA A 42 1.23 -1.33 10.60
N ALA A 43 0.84 -0.18 10.04
CA ALA A 43 -0.26 -0.11 9.09
C ALA A 43 0.05 -0.84 7.77
N LEU A 44 1.24 -0.64 7.21
CA LEU A 44 1.68 -1.32 5.98
C LEU A 44 1.79 -2.82 6.18
N LYS A 45 2.39 -3.26 7.28
CA LYS A 45 2.52 -4.68 7.63
C LYS A 45 1.15 -5.34 7.80
N LYS A 46 0.23 -4.71 8.56
CA LYS A 46 -1.14 -5.22 8.72
C LYS A 46 -1.88 -5.29 7.38
N TYR A 47 -1.66 -4.32 6.49
CA TYR A 47 -2.27 -4.33 5.17
C TYR A 47 -1.76 -5.48 4.31
N TYR A 48 -0.44 -5.68 4.27
CA TYR A 48 0.22 -6.72 3.49
C TYR A 48 -0.14 -8.13 4.00
N GLU A 49 -0.03 -8.37 5.31
CA GLU A 49 -0.28 -9.68 5.93
C GLU A 49 -1.77 -9.97 6.17
N GLY A 50 -2.61 -8.94 6.23
CA GLY A 50 -4.03 -9.04 6.62
C GLY A 50 -4.99 -9.38 5.48
N GLY A 51 -4.50 -9.81 4.31
CA GLY A 51 -5.31 -10.24 3.16
C GLY A 51 -5.92 -9.12 2.31
N LEU A 52 -6.04 -7.90 2.84
CA LEU A 52 -6.53 -6.75 2.07
C LEU A 52 -5.60 -6.37 0.91
N TRP A 53 -4.29 -6.53 1.09
CA TRP A 53 -3.32 -6.33 0.02
C TRP A 53 -3.53 -7.33 -1.13
N LEU A 54 -3.74 -8.61 -0.81
CA LEU A 54 -3.99 -9.65 -1.83
C LEU A 54 -5.27 -9.37 -2.62
N TYR A 55 -6.34 -8.96 -1.93
CA TYR A 55 -7.58 -8.56 -2.58
C TYR A 55 -7.37 -7.37 -3.55
N ASP A 56 -6.64 -6.34 -3.11
CA ASP A 56 -6.35 -5.17 -3.95
C ASP A 56 -5.44 -5.52 -5.14
N TYR A 57 -4.48 -6.42 -4.93
CA TYR A 57 -3.60 -6.96 -5.98
C TYR A 57 -4.42 -7.72 -7.05
N GLU A 58 -5.33 -8.59 -6.64
CA GLU A 58 -6.20 -9.32 -7.59
C GLU A 58 -7.09 -8.39 -8.42
N LEU A 59 -7.56 -7.27 -7.84
CA LEU A 59 -8.32 -6.27 -8.59
C LEU A 59 -7.46 -5.58 -9.65
N ASP A 60 -6.17 -5.37 -9.38
CA ASP A 60 -5.22 -4.84 -10.37
C ASP A 60 -4.99 -5.84 -11.50
N GLU A 61 -4.73 -7.11 -11.16
CA GLU A 61 -4.52 -8.19 -12.13
C GLU A 61 -5.75 -8.42 -13.03
N LYS A 62 -6.96 -8.22 -12.49
CA LYS A 62 -8.22 -8.28 -13.25
C LYS A 62 -8.45 -7.03 -14.13
N GLY A 63 -7.58 -6.01 -14.05
CA GLY A 63 -7.71 -4.76 -14.80
C GLY A 63 -8.89 -3.89 -14.35
N LEU A 64 -9.39 -4.08 -13.13
CA LEU A 64 -10.56 -3.37 -12.60
C LEU A 64 -10.20 -2.01 -12.01
N LEU A 65 -8.91 -1.76 -11.73
CA LEU A 65 -8.45 -0.50 -11.17
C LEU A 65 -8.30 0.60 -12.24
N PRO A 66 -8.52 1.88 -11.88
CA PRO A 66 -8.28 3.01 -12.78
C PRO A 66 -6.84 3.05 -13.30
N LYS A 67 -6.67 3.39 -14.57
CA LYS A 67 -5.33 3.43 -15.21
C LYS A 67 -4.39 4.47 -14.60
N ASP A 68 -4.94 5.56 -14.10
CA ASP A 68 -4.23 6.68 -13.44
C ASP A 68 -3.93 6.44 -11.96
N LEU A 69 -4.39 5.32 -11.40
CA LEU A 69 -4.07 4.95 -10.02
C LEU A 69 -2.59 4.57 -9.92
N LYS A 70 -1.86 5.23 -9.02
CA LYS A 70 -0.51 4.81 -8.62
C LYS A 70 -0.60 3.52 -7.79
N ARG A 71 0.24 2.54 -8.12
CA ARG A 71 0.13 1.14 -7.65
C ARG A 71 1.45 0.59 -7.12
N GLY A 72 2.37 1.45 -6.68
CA GLY A 72 3.68 1.02 -6.18
C GLY A 72 3.54 0.07 -5.01
N VAL A 73 2.55 0.31 -4.13
CA VAL A 73 2.23 -0.55 -2.98
C VAL A 73 1.63 -1.90 -3.37
N LEU A 74 1.19 -2.10 -4.62
CA LEU A 74 0.72 -3.38 -5.12
C LEU A 74 1.85 -4.21 -5.77
N SER A 75 3.06 -3.67 -5.87
CA SER A 75 4.22 -4.48 -6.22
C SER A 75 4.57 -5.41 -5.06
N GLN A 76 4.38 -6.70 -5.27
CA GLN A 76 4.66 -7.74 -4.27
C GLN A 76 6.10 -7.63 -3.78
N ASP A 77 7.06 -7.62 -4.71
CA ASP A 77 8.48 -7.56 -4.39
C ASP A 77 8.83 -6.27 -3.63
N ALA A 78 8.32 -5.11 -4.07
CA ALA A 78 8.66 -3.84 -3.44
C ALA A 78 8.23 -3.78 -1.96
N VAL A 79 7.02 -4.23 -1.63
CA VAL A 79 6.53 -4.22 -0.24
C VAL A 79 7.18 -5.33 0.58
N TYR A 80 7.37 -6.52 0.01
CA TYR A 80 8.03 -7.64 0.69
C TYR A 80 9.48 -7.31 1.04
N ASP A 81 10.25 -6.82 0.07
CA ASP A 81 11.66 -6.45 0.26
C ASP A 81 11.76 -5.35 1.32
N PHE A 82 10.90 -4.33 1.21
CA PHE A 82 10.88 -3.24 2.18
C PHE A 82 10.61 -3.71 3.61
N LEU A 83 9.61 -4.58 3.81
CA LEU A 83 9.27 -5.11 5.14
C LEU A 83 10.32 -6.10 5.66
N SER A 84 11.02 -6.81 4.77
CA SER A 84 12.04 -7.79 5.13
C SER A 84 13.34 -7.12 5.59
N GLU A 85 13.69 -5.96 5.04
CA GLU A 85 14.86 -5.17 5.44
C GLU A 85 14.74 -4.51 6.83
N ILE A 86 13.53 -4.42 7.39
CA ILE A 86 13.24 -3.76 8.68
C ILE A 86 13.27 -4.75 9.86
N LYS A 87 13.51 -6.04 9.58
CA LYS A 87 13.62 -7.08 10.61
C LYS A 87 14.83 -6.91 11.52
#